data_AF-A0A9E0KYN4-F1
#
_entry.id   AF-A0A9E0KYN4-F1
#
_cell.length_a   1.000
_cell.length_b   1.000
_cell.length_c   1.000
_cell.angle_alpha   90.00
_cell.angle_beta   90.00
_cell.angle_gamma   90.00
#
_symmetry.space_group_name_H-M   'P 1'
#
loop_
_entity.id
_entity.type
_entity.pdbx_description
1 polymer ?
#
loop_
_entity_poly.entity_id
_entity_poly.type
_entity_poly.pdbx_seq_one_letter_code
_entity_poly.pdbx_strand_id
1 'polypeptide(L)'
;MSDGNLPAAAWRADVIQDFARSELFDRTFQEGMDLVEETAGYLDGSGRQESKQLSRNAALAYAGESMRLTTRLMQVASWLLVQRAVREGDMPPEGACDERYRLGAEDVCRAGHDSAEDLPSGLLLLLDRSERLYERVRHLDRRMYIEDTDVETPNPVQSQFDRLRTAFGG
;
A
#
# COMPACT_ATOMS: atom_id res chain seq x y z
N MET A 1 -14.06 16.32 33.09
CA MET A 1 -13.39 15.16 32.46
C MET A 1 -14.40 14.52 31.54
N SER A 2 -13.96 14.21 30.32
CA SER A 2 -14.65 13.49 29.24
C SER A 2 -15.76 14.25 28.51
N ASP A 3 -15.47 14.66 27.27
CA ASP A 3 -16.18 14.19 26.05
C ASP A 3 -15.83 15.10 24.87
N GLY A 4 -15.28 14.53 23.79
CA GLY A 4 -14.95 15.32 22.60
C GLY A 4 -14.06 14.67 21.52
N ASN A 5 -14.13 13.35 21.29
CA ASN A 5 -13.36 12.72 20.19
C ASN A 5 -14.16 11.74 19.31
N LEU A 6 -15.49 11.81 19.31
CA LEU A 6 -16.34 10.78 18.69
C LEU A 6 -16.86 11.00 17.25
N PRO A 7 -16.72 12.15 16.54
CA PRO A 7 -17.19 12.24 15.15
C PRO A 7 -16.15 11.79 14.11
N ALA A 8 -14.86 11.94 14.38
CA ALA A 8 -13.81 11.70 13.38
C ALA A 8 -13.53 10.20 13.14
N ALA A 9 -13.71 9.34 14.15
CA ALA A 9 -13.47 7.91 14.03
C ALA A 9 -14.55 7.18 13.21
N ALA A 10 -15.82 7.58 13.37
CA ALA A 10 -16.94 6.96 12.67
C ALA A 10 -16.94 7.27 11.17
N TRP A 11 -16.62 8.52 10.77
CA TRP A 11 -16.49 8.88 9.36
C TRP A 11 -15.31 8.17 8.67
N ARG A 12 -14.18 8.02 9.38
CA ARG A 12 -13.02 7.25 8.88
C ARG A 12 -13.37 5.79 8.62
N ALA A 13 -14.16 5.16 9.50
CA ALA A 13 -14.64 3.80 9.30
C ALA A 13 -15.52 3.67 8.05
N ASP A 14 -16.37 4.65 7.77
CA ASP A 14 -17.28 4.65 6.62
C ASP A 14 -16.51 4.82 5.29
N VAL A 15 -15.52 5.72 5.23
CA VAL A 15 -14.65 5.91 4.05
C VAL A 15 -13.81 4.66 3.76
N ILE A 16 -13.25 4.04 4.80
CA ILE A 16 -12.49 2.79 4.66
C ILE A 16 -13.41 1.66 4.15
N GLN A 17 -14.64 1.55 4.66
CA GLN A 17 -15.61 0.55 4.21
C GLN A 17 -16.07 0.77 2.77
N ASP A 18 -16.43 2.00 2.40
CA ASP A 18 -16.85 2.34 1.04
C ASP A 18 -15.73 2.12 0.02
N PHE A 19 -14.49 2.44 0.39
CA PHE A 19 -13.35 2.16 -0.47
C PHE A 19 -13.05 0.67 -0.58
N ALA A 20 -13.09 -0.09 0.52
CA ALA A 20 -12.86 -1.53 0.47
C ALA A 20 -13.90 -2.24 -0.42
N ARG A 21 -15.10 -1.67 -0.55
CA ARG A 21 -16.16 -2.11 -1.48
C ARG A 21 -15.99 -1.64 -2.92
N SER A 22 -14.94 -0.88 -3.24
CA SER A 22 -14.74 -0.32 -4.58
C SER A 22 -14.18 -1.35 -5.57
N GLU A 23 -14.58 -1.22 -6.85
CA GLU A 23 -14.02 -2.02 -7.95
C GLU A 23 -12.51 -1.81 -8.17
N LEU A 24 -11.95 -0.70 -7.66
CA LEU A 24 -10.51 -0.45 -7.70
C LEU A 24 -9.78 -1.39 -6.73
N PHE A 25 -10.33 -1.59 -5.53
CA PHE A 25 -9.79 -2.54 -4.55
C PHE A 25 -9.83 -3.96 -5.11
N ASP A 26 -10.97 -4.42 -5.65
CA ASP A 26 -11.09 -5.78 -6.20
C ASP A 26 -10.07 -6.07 -7.29
N ARG A 27 -9.88 -5.13 -8.23
CA ARG A 27 -8.87 -5.27 -9.29
C ARG A 27 -7.45 -5.31 -8.72
N THR A 28 -7.15 -4.46 -7.75
CA THR A 28 -5.82 -4.42 -7.12
C THR A 28 -5.54 -5.66 -6.28
N PHE A 29 -6.57 -6.19 -5.61
CA PHE A 29 -6.50 -7.42 -4.85
C PHE A 29 -6.21 -8.61 -5.75
N GLN A 30 -6.97 -8.77 -6.83
CA GLN A 30 -6.74 -9.84 -7.81
C GLN A 30 -5.34 -9.74 -8.41
N GLU A 31 -4.95 -8.56 -8.89
CA GLU A 31 -3.61 -8.33 -9.45
C GLU A 31 -2.49 -8.65 -8.44
N GLY A 32 -2.69 -8.33 -7.16
CA GLY A 32 -1.74 -8.65 -6.11
C GLY A 32 -1.61 -10.15 -5.85
N MET A 33 -2.73 -10.89 -5.82
CA MET A 33 -2.69 -12.34 -5.63
C MET A 33 -2.11 -13.06 -6.85
N ASP A 34 -2.50 -12.64 -8.06
CA ASP A 34 -1.96 -13.18 -9.32
C ASP A 34 -0.43 -12.97 -9.38
N LEU A 35 0.05 -11.78 -9.02
CA LEU A 35 1.48 -11.49 -9.05
C LEU A 35 2.28 -12.30 -8.02
N VAL A 36 1.69 -12.60 -6.86
CA VAL A 36 2.27 -13.50 -5.86
C VAL A 36 2.39 -14.92 -6.41
N GLU A 37 1.32 -15.45 -7.02
CA GLU A 37 1.32 -16.78 -7.62
C GLU A 37 2.31 -16.89 -8.78
N GLU A 38 2.31 -15.93 -9.71
CA GLU A 38 3.26 -15.85 -10.82
C GLU A 38 4.70 -15.80 -10.33
N THR A 39 4.98 -15.02 -9.28
CA THR A 39 6.33 -14.91 -8.70
C THR A 39 6.77 -16.23 -8.07
N ALA A 40 5.90 -16.90 -7.31
CA ALA A 40 6.21 -18.20 -6.73
C ALA A 40 6.51 -19.23 -7.83
N GLY A 41 5.65 -19.30 -8.86
CA GLY A 41 5.84 -20.18 -10.01
C GLY A 41 7.14 -19.92 -10.78
N TYR A 42 7.51 -18.66 -10.95
CA TYR A 42 8.78 -18.29 -11.59
C TYR A 42 9.99 -18.68 -10.73
N LEU A 43 10.01 -18.32 -9.45
CA LEU A 43 11.14 -18.55 -8.56
C LEU A 43 11.40 -20.05 -8.32
N ASP A 44 10.34 -20.86 -8.22
CA ASP A 44 10.45 -22.31 -8.05
C ASP A 44 10.71 -23.05 -9.38
N GLY A 45 10.36 -22.43 -10.51
CA GLY A 45 10.44 -22.99 -11.85
C GLY A 45 11.60 -22.44 -12.69
N SER A 46 11.27 -21.62 -13.69
CA SER A 46 12.22 -21.12 -14.70
C SER A 46 13.30 -20.22 -14.10
N GLY A 47 12.97 -19.36 -13.14
CA GLY A 47 13.93 -18.48 -12.46
C GLY A 47 15.06 -19.26 -11.76
N ARG A 48 14.75 -20.44 -11.22
CA ARG A 48 15.78 -21.33 -10.65
C ARG A 48 16.71 -21.92 -11.71
N GLN A 49 16.25 -22.09 -12.94
CA GLN A 49 17.10 -22.59 -14.05
C GLN A 49 17.94 -21.46 -14.64
N GLU A 50 17.36 -20.27 -14.76
CA GLU A 50 18.03 -19.05 -15.23
C GLU A 50 19.14 -18.64 -14.26
N SER A 51 18.87 -18.63 -12.95
CA SER A 51 19.88 -18.25 -11.93
C SER A 51 21.12 -19.15 -11.89
N LYS A 52 21.01 -20.43 -12.30
CA LYS A 52 22.15 -21.36 -12.38
C LYS A 52 23.10 -21.06 -13.54
N GLN A 53 22.62 -20.35 -14.56
CA GLN A 53 23.40 -20.01 -15.75
C GLN A 53 24.09 -18.65 -15.62
N LEU A 54 23.77 -17.91 -14.56
CA LEU A 54 24.33 -16.59 -14.29
C LEU A 54 25.79 -16.66 -13.82
N SER A 55 26.53 -15.59 -14.08
CA SER A 55 27.83 -15.36 -13.45
C SER A 55 27.67 -15.24 -11.94
N ARG A 56 28.76 -15.42 -11.17
CA ARG A 56 28.71 -15.30 -9.69
C ARG A 56 28.13 -13.96 -9.23
N ASN A 57 28.49 -12.87 -9.89
CA ASN A 57 27.99 -11.53 -9.54
C ASN A 57 26.50 -11.39 -9.88
N ALA A 58 26.08 -11.83 -11.07
CA ALA A 58 24.69 -11.80 -11.48
C ALA A 58 23.80 -12.72 -10.63
N ALA A 59 24.31 -13.87 -10.17
CA ALA A 59 23.61 -14.74 -9.25
C ALA A 59 23.40 -14.12 -7.85
N LEU A 60 24.38 -13.35 -7.35
CA LEU A 60 24.24 -12.59 -6.11
C LEU A 60 23.19 -11.48 -6.25
N ALA A 61 23.20 -10.75 -7.36
CA ALA A 61 22.18 -9.75 -7.68
C ALA A 61 20.80 -10.39 -7.78
N TYR A 62 20.67 -11.52 -8.49
CA TYR A 62 19.42 -12.28 -8.60
C TYR A 62 18.87 -12.66 -7.22
N ALA A 63 19.71 -13.16 -6.32
CA ALA A 63 19.29 -13.55 -4.98
C ALA A 63 18.79 -12.34 -4.17
N GLY A 64 19.52 -11.22 -4.21
CA GLY A 64 19.12 -9.98 -3.54
C GLY A 64 17.79 -9.43 -4.05
N GLU A 65 17.64 -9.34 -5.37
CA GLU A 65 16.41 -8.82 -5.99
C GLU A 65 15.22 -9.77 -5.83
N SER A 66 15.43 -11.08 -5.83
CA SER A 66 14.36 -12.05 -5.55
C SER A 66 13.85 -11.94 -4.11
N MET A 67 14.74 -11.74 -3.13
CA MET A 67 14.36 -11.49 -1.74
C MET A 67 13.62 -10.15 -1.59
N ARG A 68 14.05 -9.11 -2.32
CA ARG A 68 13.38 -7.81 -2.35
C ARG A 68 11.96 -7.93 -2.93
N LEU A 69 11.83 -8.58 -4.08
CA LEU A 69 10.56 -8.86 -4.75
C LEU A 69 9.59 -9.58 -3.81
N THR A 70 10.01 -10.70 -3.23
CA THR A 70 9.16 -11.48 -2.31
C THR A 70 8.78 -10.70 -1.06
N THR A 71 9.69 -9.93 -0.48
CA THR A 71 9.38 -9.08 0.68
C THR A 71 8.37 -8.00 0.32
N ARG A 72 8.52 -7.34 -0.83
CA ARG A 72 7.59 -6.32 -1.34
C ARG A 72 6.20 -6.91 -1.55
N LEU A 73 6.11 -8.06 -2.21
CA LEU A 73 4.83 -8.75 -2.45
C LEU A 73 4.19 -9.22 -1.16
N MET A 74 4.95 -9.73 -0.20
CA MET A 74 4.42 -10.13 1.11
C MET A 74 3.80 -8.95 1.85
N GLN A 75 4.45 -7.78 1.82
CA GLN A 75 3.92 -6.55 2.43
C GLN A 75 2.61 -6.11 1.76
N VAL A 76 2.59 -6.09 0.43
CA VAL A 76 1.37 -5.76 -0.34
C VAL A 76 0.24 -6.75 -0.06
N ALA A 77 0.53 -8.05 -0.10
CA ALA A 77 -0.44 -9.10 0.16
C ALA A 77 -1.02 -9.01 1.58
N SER A 78 -0.16 -8.77 2.58
CA SER A 78 -0.58 -8.61 3.97
C SER A 78 -1.54 -7.43 4.12
N TRP A 79 -1.23 -6.28 3.51
CA TRP A 79 -2.10 -5.11 3.50
C TRP A 79 -3.45 -5.41 2.82
N LEU A 80 -3.42 -6.02 1.64
CA LEU A 80 -4.62 -6.37 0.87
C LEU A 80 -5.55 -7.33 1.63
N LEU A 81 -4.98 -8.32 2.34
CA LEU A 81 -5.74 -9.26 3.16
C LEU A 81 -6.39 -8.58 4.37
N VAL A 82 -5.69 -7.65 5.02
CA VAL A 82 -6.26 -6.87 6.14
C VAL A 82 -7.46 -6.05 5.66
N GLN A 83 -7.32 -5.33 4.54
CA GLN A 83 -8.43 -4.54 4.00
C GLN A 83 -9.62 -5.43 3.59
N ARG A 84 -9.35 -6.63 3.07
CA ARG A 84 -10.40 -7.61 2.77
C ARG A 84 -11.12 -8.09 4.04
N ALA A 85 -10.39 -8.37 5.13
CA ALA A 85 -10.98 -8.76 6.41
C ALA A 85 -11.87 -7.66 6.99
N VAL A 86 -11.47 -6.38 6.85
CA VAL A 86 -12.31 -5.24 7.26
C VAL A 86 -13.60 -5.19 6.43
N ARG A 87 -13.51 -5.43 5.12
CA ARG A 87 -14.66 -5.47 4.22
C ARG A 87 -15.66 -6.57 4.55
N GLU A 88 -15.14 -7.77 4.85
CA GLU A 88 -15.95 -8.95 5.19
C GLU A 88 -16.54 -8.86 6.61
N GLY A 89 -16.11 -7.87 7.42
CA GLY A 89 -16.56 -7.66 8.79
C GLY A 89 -15.82 -8.53 9.82
N ASP A 90 -14.80 -9.26 9.39
CA ASP A 90 -13.95 -10.10 10.23
C ASP A 90 -12.96 -9.28 11.08
N MET A 91 -12.71 -8.02 10.69
CA MET A 91 -11.86 -7.08 11.42
C MET A 91 -12.54 -5.72 11.56
N PRO A 92 -12.53 -5.09 12.75
CA PRO A 92 -13.01 -3.73 12.90
C PRO A 92 -12.10 -2.75 12.15
N PRO A 93 -12.65 -1.70 11.52
CA PRO A 93 -11.87 -0.74 10.74
C PRO A 93 -10.82 -0.01 11.59
N GLU A 94 -11.06 0.19 12.90
CA GLU A 94 -10.05 0.79 13.78
C GLU A 94 -8.82 -0.12 13.98
N GLY A 95 -8.99 -1.44 13.83
CA GLY A 95 -7.90 -2.42 13.94
C GLY A 95 -6.94 -2.38 12.74
N ALA A 96 -7.42 -1.97 11.57
CA ALA A 96 -6.60 -1.86 10.36
C ALA A 96 -5.71 -0.60 10.33
N CYS A 97 -6.00 0.39 11.18
CA CYS A 97 -5.19 1.59 11.36
C CYS A 97 -3.87 1.34 12.13
N ASP A 98 -3.70 0.15 12.73
CA ASP A 98 -2.50 -0.19 13.49
C ASP A 98 -1.27 -0.21 12.57
N GLU A 99 -0.18 0.41 13.03
CA GLU A 99 1.08 0.56 12.30
C GLU A 99 1.69 -0.79 11.88
N ARG A 100 1.33 -1.87 12.56
CA ARG A 100 1.69 -3.25 12.21
C ARG A 100 1.09 -3.74 10.89
N TYR A 101 -0.02 -3.16 10.45
CA TYR A 101 -0.70 -3.50 9.20
C TYR A 101 -0.49 -2.47 8.09
N ARG A 102 0.21 -1.38 8.40
CA ARG A 102 0.59 -0.35 7.43
C ARG A 102 1.81 -0.77 6.62
N LEU A 103 1.95 -0.18 5.44
CA LEU A 103 3.06 -0.42 4.52
C LEU A 103 4.37 0.19 5.05
N GLY A 104 5.00 -0.49 6.02
CA GLY A 104 6.18 0.01 6.76
C GLY A 104 7.54 -0.23 6.09
N ALA A 105 7.60 -0.88 4.93
CA ALA A 105 8.85 -1.32 4.32
C ALA A 105 9.42 -0.37 3.25
N GLU A 106 9.40 0.95 3.48
CA GLU A 106 9.94 1.93 2.52
C GLU A 106 11.43 1.66 2.21
N ASP A 107 12.22 1.37 3.25
CA ASP A 107 13.67 1.21 3.13
C ASP A 107 14.06 -0.10 2.41
N VAL A 108 13.27 -1.16 2.55
CA VAL A 108 13.54 -2.46 1.92
C VAL A 108 13.10 -2.47 0.45
N CYS A 109 12.12 -1.65 0.06
CA CYS A 109 11.62 -1.65 -1.31
C CYS A 109 12.40 -0.72 -2.26
N ARG A 110 13.10 0.29 -1.73
CA ARG A 110 13.67 1.41 -2.51
C ARG A 110 15.16 1.35 -2.78
N ALA A 111 15.92 0.43 -2.18
CA ALA A 111 17.36 0.35 -2.49
C ALA A 111 17.53 0.00 -3.98
N GLY A 112 18.25 0.89 -4.68
CA GLY A 112 18.23 1.00 -6.13
C GLY A 112 18.79 -0.20 -6.90
N HIS A 113 18.35 -0.32 -8.15
CA HIS A 113 18.79 -1.30 -9.14
C HIS A 113 20.22 -1.04 -9.64
N ASP A 114 21.22 -1.07 -8.76
CA ASP A 114 22.63 -0.87 -9.15
C ASP A 114 23.23 -2.08 -9.90
N SER A 115 22.45 -3.13 -10.19
CA SER A 115 22.94 -4.35 -10.84
C SER A 115 21.93 -4.98 -11.80
N ALA A 116 21.16 -4.16 -12.52
CA ALA A 116 20.14 -4.64 -13.47
C ALA A 116 20.69 -5.19 -14.79
N GLU A 117 21.96 -4.92 -15.14
CA GLU A 117 22.49 -5.19 -16.49
C GLU A 117 22.58 -6.68 -16.86
N ASP A 118 22.56 -7.60 -15.89
CA ASP A 118 22.70 -9.06 -16.11
C ASP A 118 21.55 -9.91 -15.54
N LEU A 119 20.42 -9.30 -15.17
CA LEU A 119 19.30 -10.04 -14.60
C LEU A 119 18.40 -10.67 -15.68
N PRO A 120 17.83 -11.86 -15.43
CA PRO A 120 16.89 -12.46 -16.36
C PRO A 120 15.65 -11.59 -16.58
N SER A 121 15.18 -11.54 -17.82
CA SER A 121 14.02 -10.72 -18.22
C SER A 121 12.75 -11.05 -17.43
N GLY A 122 12.54 -12.32 -17.07
CA GLY A 122 11.40 -12.74 -16.24
C GLY A 122 11.41 -12.08 -14.86
N LEU A 123 12.56 -12.05 -14.20
CA LEU A 123 12.72 -11.38 -12.90
C LEU A 123 12.50 -9.87 -13.03
N LEU A 124 13.07 -9.23 -14.06
CA LEU A 124 12.91 -7.80 -14.31
C LEU A 124 11.43 -7.40 -14.51
N LEU A 125 10.66 -8.22 -15.24
CA LEU A 125 9.23 -8.01 -15.44
C LEU A 125 8.44 -8.08 -14.13
N LEU A 126 8.75 -9.06 -13.27
CA LEU A 126 8.10 -9.20 -11.97
C LEU A 126 8.47 -8.04 -11.02
N LEU A 127 9.72 -7.57 -11.07
CA LEU A 127 10.18 -6.42 -10.30
C LEU A 127 9.41 -5.15 -10.67
N ASP A 128 9.31 -4.81 -11.96
CA ASP A 128 8.57 -3.63 -12.45
C ASP A 128 7.07 -3.73 -12.09
N ARG A 129 6.43 -4.88 -12.30
CA ARG A 129 5.03 -5.09 -11.92
C ARG A 129 4.82 -4.94 -10.41
N SER A 130 5.71 -5.50 -9.60
CA SER A 130 5.61 -5.42 -8.14
C SER A 130 5.83 -3.99 -7.62
N GLU A 131 6.69 -3.21 -8.28
CA GLU A 131 6.92 -1.80 -7.93
C GLU A 131 5.69 -0.95 -8.21
N ARG A 132 5.10 -1.07 -9.41
CA ARG A 132 3.86 -0.35 -9.76
C ARG A 132 2.70 -0.72 -8.84
N LEU A 133 2.57 -2.01 -8.51
CA LEU A 133 1.56 -2.47 -7.56
C LEU A 133 1.81 -1.87 -6.17
N TYR A 134 3.05 -1.91 -5.69
CA TYR A 134 3.42 -1.33 -4.40
C TYR A 134 3.14 0.17 -4.34
N GLU A 135 3.51 0.94 -5.36
CA GLU A 135 3.24 2.38 -5.43
C GLU A 135 1.75 2.68 -5.41
N ARG A 136 0.94 1.91 -6.17
CA ARG A 136 -0.50 2.06 -6.16
C ARG A 136 -1.09 1.76 -4.79
N VAL A 137 -0.70 0.65 -4.15
CA VAL A 137 -1.19 0.29 -2.81
C VAL A 137 -0.73 1.30 -1.76
N ARG A 138 0.52 1.80 -1.83
CA ARG A 138 1.02 2.89 -0.99
C ARG A 138 0.18 4.15 -1.15
N HIS A 139 -0.19 4.51 -2.37
CA HIS A 139 -1.06 5.65 -2.63
C HIS A 139 -2.45 5.45 -2.03
N LEU A 140 -2.99 4.23 -2.10
CA LEU A 140 -4.26 3.88 -1.45
C LEU A 140 -4.17 3.97 0.07
N ASP A 141 -3.11 3.42 0.67
CA ASP A 141 -2.85 3.50 2.12
C ASP A 141 -2.78 4.95 2.59
N ARG A 142 -2.07 5.82 1.85
CA ARG A 142 -1.98 7.25 2.16
C ARG A 142 -3.33 7.95 2.10
N ARG A 143 -4.15 7.65 1.09
CA ARG A 143 -5.50 8.21 0.97
C ARG A 143 -6.42 7.79 2.11
N MET A 144 -6.33 6.53 2.54
CA MET A 144 -7.16 6.01 3.62
C MET A 144 -6.75 6.51 5.01
N TYR A 145 -5.44 6.63 5.25
CA TYR A 145 -4.91 6.79 6.61
C TYR A 145 -4.14 8.09 6.85
N ILE A 146 -3.71 8.82 5.82
CA ILE A 146 -2.86 10.03 5.96
C ILE A 146 -3.54 11.31 5.46
N GLU A 147 -4.11 11.31 4.24
CA GLU A 147 -4.65 12.55 3.62
C GLU A 147 -5.89 13.10 4.36
N ASP A 148 -6.66 12.29 5.08
CA ASP A 148 -7.75 12.77 5.95
C ASP A 148 -7.28 13.18 7.37
N THR A 149 -5.97 13.32 7.57
CA THR A 149 -5.45 14.11 8.71
C THR A 149 -5.38 15.60 8.36
N ASP A 150 -5.49 15.97 7.07
CA ASP A 150 -5.71 17.34 6.59
C ASP A 150 -7.21 17.69 6.54
N VAL A 151 -8.01 17.15 7.47
CA VAL A 151 -9.38 17.61 7.67
C VAL A 151 -9.34 19.03 8.26
N GLU A 152 -9.54 19.96 7.32
CA GLU A 152 -10.05 21.31 7.47
C GLU A 152 -9.25 22.21 8.41
N THR A 153 -8.24 22.88 7.85
CA THR A 153 -8.17 24.32 8.16
C THR A 153 -9.50 24.92 7.68
N PRO A 154 -10.38 25.39 8.58
CA PRO A 154 -11.67 25.95 8.16
C PRO A 154 -11.33 27.06 7.17
N ASN A 155 -11.92 26.97 5.98
CA ASN A 155 -11.67 27.87 4.87
C ASN A 155 -11.48 29.30 5.43
N PRO A 156 -10.30 29.92 5.29
CA PRO A 156 -10.00 31.18 5.96
C PRO A 156 -11.01 32.27 5.61
N VAL A 157 -11.71 32.12 4.47
CA VAL A 157 -12.81 32.99 4.05
C VAL A 157 -14.08 32.75 4.88
N GLN A 158 -14.45 31.50 5.19
CA GLN A 158 -15.62 31.22 6.06
C GLN A 158 -15.40 31.75 7.48
N SER A 159 -14.20 31.57 8.05
CA SER A 159 -13.88 32.14 9.37
C SER A 159 -13.90 33.69 9.38
N GLN A 160 -13.59 34.32 8.25
CA GLN A 160 -13.73 35.77 8.08
C GLN A 160 -15.20 36.21 7.97
N PHE A 161 -16.04 35.45 7.25
CA PHE A 161 -17.48 35.74 7.17
C PHE A 161 -18.19 35.58 8.51
N ASP A 162 -17.85 34.57 9.31
CA ASP A 162 -18.43 34.39 10.65
C ASP A 162 -18.03 35.52 11.61
N ARG A 163 -16.79 36.01 11.53
CA ARG A 163 -16.35 37.20 12.29
C ARG A 163 -17.10 38.46 11.88
N LEU A 164 -17.30 38.67 10.58
CA LEU A 164 -18.10 39.80 10.09
C LEU A 164 -19.56 39.68 10.53
N ARG A 165 -20.16 38.49 10.44
CA ARG A 165 -21.54 38.26 10.86
C ARG A 165 -21.74 38.48 12.36
N THR A 166 -20.75 38.12 13.17
CA THR A 166 -20.78 38.35 14.63
C THR A 166 -20.58 39.82 14.99
N ALA A 167 -19.76 40.57 14.21
CA ALA A 167 -19.50 41.99 14.46
C ALA A 167 -20.62 42.93 13.97
N PHE A 168 -21.38 42.51 12.95
CA PHE A 168 -22.36 43.37 12.27
C PHE A 168 -23.81 42.82 12.28
N GLY A 169 -24.07 41.71 12.95
CA GLY A 169 -25.36 41.02 13.00
C GLY A 169 -26.23 41.31 14.22
N GLY A 170 -26.19 42.55 14.74
CA GLY A 170 -27.12 43.09 15.74
C GLY A 170 -28.05 44.12 15.11
#